data_AF-A0A2C9M6F3-F1
#
_entry.id   AF-A0A2C9M6F3-F1
#
_cell.length_a   1.000
_cell.length_b   1.000
_cell.length_c   1.000
_cell.angle_alpha   90.00
_cell.angle_beta   90.00
_cell.angle_gamma   90.00
#
_symmetry.space_group_name_H-M   'P 1'
#
loop_
_entity.id
_entity.type
_entity.pdbx_description
1 polymer ?
#
loop_
_entity_poly.entity_id
_entity_poly.type
_entity_poly.pdbx_seq_one_letter_code
_entity_poly.pdbx_strand_id
1 'polypeptide(L)'
;MADSGSTSVGEIEVSAINLLKGAVELDLNGKYDEATCFYQEGAKLLDETHKAISEKCKQTEHRQQLQEHLDRPGAQNRTNFLSQEKDDAKKVIKIKIEENSTGHSYDKLFGHYLHPLVTSIEVDDPYIRTDFQVRLCG
;
A
#
# COMPACT_ATOMS: atom_id res chain seq x y z
N MET A 1 -9.95 -10.31 -25.42
CA MET A 1 -10.79 -9.26 -26.03
C MET A 1 -12.11 -9.21 -25.27
N ALA A 2 -12.34 -8.16 -24.50
CA ALA A 2 -13.66 -7.63 -24.07
C ALA A 2 -13.41 -6.49 -23.07
N ASP A 3 -12.92 -5.36 -23.57
CA ASP A 3 -13.02 -4.06 -22.89
C ASP A 3 -14.19 -3.35 -23.58
N SER A 4 -15.35 -3.38 -22.93
CA SER A 4 -16.59 -2.81 -23.46
C SER A 4 -17.37 -2.28 -22.27
N GLY A 5 -17.36 -0.96 -22.09
CA GLY A 5 -18.19 -0.29 -21.10
C GLY A 5 -17.54 0.81 -20.27
N SER A 6 -16.62 1.61 -20.83
CA SER A 6 -16.32 2.94 -20.27
C SER A 6 -16.98 4.00 -21.15
N THR A 7 -18.31 4.01 -21.20
CA THR A 7 -19.06 5.21 -21.61
C THR A 7 -18.63 6.32 -20.67
N SER A 8 -17.98 7.36 -21.19
CA SER A 8 -17.35 8.36 -20.32
C SER A 8 -18.44 9.04 -19.49
N VAL A 9 -18.16 9.34 -18.23
CA VAL A 9 -19.11 10.02 -17.31
C VAL A 9 -19.76 11.25 -17.99
N GLY A 10 -19.01 11.96 -18.84
CA GLY A 10 -19.51 13.09 -19.63
C GLY A 10 -20.52 12.74 -20.73
N GLU A 11 -20.46 11.55 -21.35
CA GLU A 11 -21.46 11.12 -22.34
C GLU A 11 -22.83 10.87 -21.69
N ILE A 12 -22.83 10.33 -20.47
CA ILE A 12 -24.05 10.08 -19.70
C ILE A 12 -24.69 11.41 -19.25
N GLU A 13 -23.86 12.38 -18.82
CA GLU A 13 -24.32 13.73 -18.48
C GLU A 13 -24.95 14.45 -19.68
N VAL A 14 -24.32 14.39 -20.87
CA VAL A 14 -24.87 14.99 -22.09
C VAL A 14 -26.20 14.34 -22.47
N SER A 15 -26.31 13.02 -22.32
CA SER A 15 -27.57 12.29 -22.57
C SER A 15 -28.68 12.70 -21.59
N ALA A 16 -28.37 12.83 -20.30
CA ALA A 16 -29.32 13.29 -19.28
C ALA A 16 -29.77 14.74 -19.52
N ILE A 17 -28.86 15.62 -19.93
CA ILE A 17 -29.17 17.01 -20.28
C ILE A 17 -30.14 17.07 -21.48
N ASN A 18 -29.93 16.22 -22.49
CA ASN A 18 -30.80 16.18 -23.66
C ASN A 18 -32.20 15.63 -23.31
N LEU A 19 -32.28 14.61 -22.45
CA LEU A 19 -33.56 14.11 -21.93
C LEU A 19 -34.33 15.18 -21.15
N LEU A 20 -33.65 15.95 -20.30
CA LEU A 20 -34.26 17.03 -19.53
C LEU A 20 -34.72 18.19 -20.41
N LYS A 21 -33.97 18.54 -21.46
CA LYS A 21 -34.39 19.55 -22.45
C LYS A 21 -35.63 19.08 -23.21
N GLY A 22 -35.67 17.84 -23.65
CA GLY A 22 -36.86 17.25 -24.28
C GLY A 22 -38.07 17.22 -23.35
N ALA A 23 -37.86 16.98 -22.05
CA ALA A 23 -38.91 17.05 -21.04
C ALA A 23 -39.54 18.46 -20.98
N VAL A 24 -38.72 19.51 -20.98
CA VAL A 24 -39.18 20.91 -20.96
C VAL A 24 -39.98 21.26 -22.22
N GLU A 25 -39.55 20.79 -23.39
CA GLU A 25 -40.28 21.00 -24.64
C GLU A 25 -41.66 20.31 -24.65
N LEU A 26 -41.76 19.11 -24.08
CA LEU A 26 -43.02 18.38 -23.95
C LEU A 26 -43.97 19.03 -22.93
N ASP A 27 -43.41 19.55 -21.85
CA ASP A 27 -44.13 20.29 -20.80
C ASP A 27 -44.75 21.57 -21.36
N LEU A 28 -43.98 22.34 -22.13
CA LEU A 28 -44.46 23.54 -22.84
C LEU A 28 -45.53 23.23 -23.89
N ASN A 29 -45.52 22.03 -24.47
CA ASN A 29 -46.53 21.54 -25.42
C ASN A 29 -47.77 20.92 -24.74
N GLY A 30 -47.88 20.97 -23.42
CA GLY A 30 -49.02 20.48 -22.65
C GLY A 30 -49.09 18.95 -22.51
N LYS A 31 -48.00 18.24 -22.82
CA LYS A 31 -47.88 16.78 -22.71
C LYS A 31 -47.22 16.38 -21.39
N TYR A 32 -47.91 16.64 -20.29
CA TYR A 32 -47.38 16.48 -18.94
C TYR A 32 -47.00 15.03 -18.57
N ASP A 33 -47.75 14.04 -19.07
CA ASP A 33 -47.48 12.62 -18.77
C ASP A 33 -46.17 12.15 -19.43
N GLU A 34 -45.95 12.51 -20.70
CA GLU A 34 -44.70 12.24 -21.40
C GLU A 34 -43.55 13.02 -20.74
N ALA A 35 -43.73 14.32 -20.46
CA ALA A 35 -42.73 15.15 -19.81
C ALA A 35 -42.27 14.58 -18.45
N THR A 36 -43.22 14.09 -17.63
CA THR A 36 -42.92 13.47 -16.33
C THR A 36 -42.02 12.25 -16.47
N CYS A 37 -42.24 11.42 -17.50
CA CYS A 37 -41.40 10.25 -17.78
C CYS A 37 -39.94 10.67 -18.10
N PHE A 38 -39.77 11.67 -18.98
CA PHE A 38 -38.45 12.17 -19.35
C PHE A 38 -37.73 12.85 -18.18
N TYR A 39 -38.44 13.57 -17.31
CA TYR A 39 -37.86 14.13 -16.07
C TYR A 39 -37.36 13.03 -15.13
N GLN A 40 -38.14 11.96 -14.95
CA GLN A 40 -37.76 10.84 -14.09
C GLN A 40 -36.54 10.09 -14.65
N GLU A 41 -36.48 9.90 -15.96
CA GLU A 41 -35.37 9.20 -16.61
C GLU A 41 -34.08 10.03 -16.57
N GLY A 42 -34.16 11.33 -16.88
CA GLY A 42 -33.02 12.25 -16.76
C GLY A 42 -32.50 12.35 -15.32
N ALA A 43 -33.39 12.39 -14.32
CA ALA A 43 -33.00 12.42 -12.91
C ALA A 43 -32.31 11.12 -12.45
N LYS A 44 -32.78 9.95 -12.92
CA LYS A 44 -32.14 8.66 -12.63
C LYS A 44 -30.73 8.58 -13.19
N LEU A 45 -30.55 8.99 -14.45
CA LEU A 45 -29.22 9.03 -15.09
C LEU A 45 -28.24 9.93 -14.33
N LEU A 46 -28.68 11.09 -13.86
CA LEU A 46 -27.85 11.99 -13.04
C LEU A 46 -27.49 11.38 -11.68
N ASP A 47 -28.42 10.69 -11.02
CA ASP A 47 -28.18 10.02 -9.73
C ASP A 47 -27.17 8.86 -9.87
N GLU A 48 -27.27 8.07 -10.93
CA GLU A 48 -26.31 7.00 -11.25
C GLU A 48 -24.91 7.57 -11.52
N THR A 49 -24.83 8.66 -12.28
CA THR A 49 -23.57 9.35 -12.58
C THR A 49 -22.92 9.90 -11.32
N HIS A 50 -23.71 10.52 -10.43
CA HIS A 50 -23.22 11.07 -9.17
C HIS A 50 -22.68 9.99 -8.23
N LYS A 51 -23.34 8.82 -8.14
CA LYS A 51 -22.85 7.68 -7.36
C LYS A 51 -21.53 7.15 -7.90
N ALA A 52 -21.40 7.00 -9.22
CA ALA A 52 -20.17 6.54 -9.86
C ALA A 52 -18.99 7.49 -9.63
N ILE A 53 -19.22 8.80 -9.63
CA ILE A 53 -18.21 9.81 -9.30
C ILE A 53 -17.81 9.71 -7.81
N SER A 54 -18.78 9.58 -6.91
CA SER A 54 -18.52 9.47 -5.46
C SER A 54 -17.67 8.24 -5.11
N GLU A 55 -17.95 7.08 -5.71
CA GLU A 55 -17.16 5.86 -5.51
C GLU A 55 -15.73 6.03 -6.04
N LYS A 56 -15.57 6.64 -7.22
CA LYS A 56 -14.23 6.94 -7.76
C LYS A 56 -13.44 7.89 -6.86
N CYS A 57 -14.05 8.95 -6.32
CA CYS A 57 -13.39 9.87 -5.40
C CYS A 57 -12.93 9.18 -4.11
N LYS A 58 -13.81 8.36 -3.49
CA LYS A 58 -13.44 7.56 -2.31
C LYS A 58 -12.30 6.59 -2.62
N GLN A 59 -12.34 5.94 -3.77
CA GLN A 59 -11.27 5.03 -4.21
C GLN A 59 -9.94 5.78 -4.43
N THR A 60 -9.97 7.00 -4.97
CA THR A 60 -8.77 7.82 -5.10
C THR A 60 -8.23 8.29 -3.76
N GLU A 61 -9.09 8.68 -2.81
CA GLU A 61 -8.68 9.05 -1.45
C GLU A 61 -8.03 7.88 -0.72
N HIS A 62 -8.63 6.68 -0.77
CA HIS A 62 -8.04 5.48 -0.19
C HIS A 62 -6.71 5.11 -0.84
N ARG A 63 -6.60 5.28 -2.16
CA ARG A 63 -5.34 5.06 -2.90
C ARG A 63 -4.27 6.07 -2.47
N GLN A 64 -4.64 7.33 -2.29
CA GLN A 64 -3.74 8.38 -1.87
C GLN A 64 -3.28 8.19 -0.41
N GLN A 65 -4.18 7.78 0.50
CA GLN A 65 -3.84 7.41 1.87
C GLN A 65 -2.89 6.21 1.94
N LEU A 66 -3.12 5.19 1.09
CA LEU A 66 -2.21 4.04 0.98
C LEU A 66 -0.84 4.45 0.43
N GLN A 67 -0.82 5.31 -0.59
CA GLN A 67 0.40 5.84 -1.19
C GLN A 67 1.19 6.67 -0.16
N GLU A 68 0.53 7.55 0.59
CA GLU A 68 1.14 8.33 1.67
C GLU A 68 1.72 7.42 2.76
N HIS A 69 1.03 6.33 3.11
CA HIS A 69 1.54 5.34 4.06
C HIS A 69 2.77 4.59 3.53
N LEU A 70 2.82 4.29 2.23
CA LEU A 70 3.94 3.59 1.58
C LEU A 70 5.14 4.50 1.30
N ASP A 71 4.90 5.75 0.92
CA ASP A 71 5.91 6.76 0.59
C ASP A 71 6.44 7.50 1.83
N ARG A 72 5.84 7.27 3.00
CA ARG A 72 6.35 7.79 4.27
C ARG A 72 7.81 7.33 4.44
N PRO A 73 8.79 8.24 4.48
CA PRO A 73 10.19 7.87 4.55
C PRO A 73 10.44 7.02 5.80
N GLY A 74 10.78 5.76 5.59
CA GLY A 74 10.96 4.75 6.63
C GLY A 74 10.01 3.55 6.58
N ALA A 75 8.89 3.60 5.86
CA ALA A 75 7.96 2.47 5.71
C ALA A 75 8.53 1.38 4.77
N GLN A 76 9.01 1.77 3.58
CA GLN A 76 9.70 0.86 2.66
C GLN A 76 11.00 0.31 3.26
N ASN A 77 11.74 1.13 4.01
CA ASN A 77 12.96 0.69 4.69
C ASN A 77 12.65 -0.38 5.74
N ARG A 78 11.51 -0.28 6.44
CA ARG A 78 11.07 -1.28 7.43
C ARG A 78 10.64 -2.59 6.77
N THR A 79 9.89 -2.54 5.68
CA THR A 79 9.48 -3.76 4.95
C THR A 79 10.68 -4.47 4.33
N ASN A 80 11.61 -3.72 3.74
CA ASN A 80 12.82 -4.28 3.15
C ASN A 80 13.77 -4.86 4.22
N PHE A 81 13.89 -4.20 5.38
CA PHE A 81 14.64 -4.73 6.51
C PHE A 81 14.01 -6.04 7.02
N LEU A 82 12.70 -6.09 7.20
CA LEU A 82 11.98 -7.30 7.63
C LEU A 82 12.08 -8.45 6.63
N SER A 83 12.09 -8.18 5.31
CA SER A 83 12.29 -9.23 4.30
C SER A 83 13.74 -9.72 4.27
N GLN A 84 14.71 -8.80 4.37
CA GLN A 84 16.13 -9.14 4.43
C GLN A 84 16.44 -10.00 5.66
N GLU A 85 15.90 -9.63 6.83
CA GLU A 85 16.05 -10.38 8.07
C GLU A 85 15.45 -11.80 7.97
N LYS A 86 14.34 -11.98 7.26
CA LYS A 86 13.74 -13.31 7.02
C LYS A 86 14.57 -14.20 6.11
N ASP A 87 15.28 -13.63 5.15
CA ASP A 87 16.15 -14.37 4.24
C ASP A 87 17.50 -14.68 4.90
N ASP A 88 18.05 -13.75 5.67
CA ASP A 88 19.28 -13.94 6.43
C ASP A 88 19.07 -14.91 7.61
N ALA A 89 17.90 -14.89 8.28
CA ALA A 89 17.55 -15.85 9.32
C ALA A 89 17.48 -17.30 8.82
N LYS A 90 17.27 -17.53 7.51
CA LYS A 90 17.24 -18.87 6.92
C LYS A 90 18.63 -19.43 6.61
N LYS A 91 19.68 -18.59 6.61
CA LYS A 91 21.02 -19.01 6.20
C LYS A 91 21.91 -19.25 7.40
N VAL A 92 21.97 -20.51 7.85
CA VAL A 92 22.97 -20.92 8.86
C VAL A 92 24.35 -20.95 8.21
N ILE A 93 25.19 -19.97 8.53
CA ILE A 93 26.59 -19.91 8.09
C ILE A 93 27.47 -20.64 9.09
N LYS A 94 28.27 -21.60 8.61
CA LYS A 94 29.30 -22.28 9.41
C LYS A 94 30.68 -21.77 9.01
N ILE A 95 31.42 -21.23 9.97
CA ILE A 95 32.79 -20.76 9.78
C ILE A 95 33.71 -21.74 10.51
N LYS A 96 34.72 -22.26 9.83
CA LYS A 96 35.79 -23.05 10.45
C LYS A 96 36.95 -22.12 10.77
N ILE A 97 37.33 -22.03 12.04
CA ILE A 97 38.51 -21.29 12.51
C ILE A 97 39.63 -22.33 12.65
N GLU A 98 40.69 -22.18 11.86
CA GLU A 98 41.83 -23.10 11.89
C GLU A 98 42.77 -22.74 13.05
N GLU A 99 43.59 -23.71 13.46
CA GLU A 99 44.54 -23.51 14.55
C GLU A 99 45.54 -22.39 14.20
N ASN A 100 45.75 -21.46 15.15
CA ASN A 100 46.61 -20.28 15.00
C ASN A 100 46.21 -19.31 13.87
N SER A 101 44.99 -19.39 13.34
CA SER A 101 44.50 -18.40 12.37
C SER A 101 44.22 -17.05 13.05
N THR A 102 44.38 -15.96 12.29
CA THR A 102 44.16 -14.59 12.78
C THR A 102 43.05 -13.90 12.00
N GLY A 103 42.54 -12.78 12.53
CA GLY A 103 41.50 -11.99 11.86
C GLY A 103 40.08 -12.52 12.07
N HIS A 104 39.81 -13.15 13.21
CA HIS A 104 38.49 -13.61 13.66
C HIS A 104 38.02 -12.85 14.91
N SER A 105 38.18 -11.51 14.92
CA SER A 105 37.66 -10.67 16.00
C SER A 105 36.12 -10.69 16.03
N TYR A 106 35.54 -10.40 17.19
CA TYR A 106 34.08 -10.31 17.34
C TYR A 106 33.45 -9.31 16.36
N ASP A 107 34.07 -8.14 16.17
CA ASP A 107 33.61 -7.15 15.18
C ASP A 107 33.54 -7.72 13.75
N LYS A 108 34.53 -8.52 13.35
CA LYS A 108 34.54 -9.10 12.00
C LYS A 108 33.58 -10.28 11.84
N LEU A 109 33.34 -11.04 12.91
CA LEU A 109 32.44 -12.20 12.89
C LEU A 109 30.97 -11.80 13.02
N PHE A 110 30.68 -10.74 13.79
CA PHE A 110 29.32 -10.37 14.16
C PHE A 110 28.91 -8.96 13.70
N GLY A 111 29.84 -8.12 13.28
CA GLY A 111 29.56 -6.71 12.94
C GLY A 111 28.53 -6.54 11.83
N HIS A 112 28.48 -7.44 10.84
CA HIS A 112 27.46 -7.40 9.79
C HIS A 112 26.07 -7.85 10.25
N TYR A 113 25.94 -8.43 11.44
CA TYR A 113 24.64 -8.75 12.07
C TYR A 113 24.19 -7.68 13.07
N LEU A 114 25.10 -6.82 13.53
CA LEU A 114 24.81 -5.75 14.49
C LEU A 114 24.32 -4.51 13.76
N HIS A 115 23.00 -4.42 13.55
CA HIS A 115 22.36 -3.26 12.96
C HIS A 115 21.97 -2.22 14.04
N PRO A 116 21.89 -0.91 13.72
CA PRO A 116 21.36 0.12 14.64
C PRO A 116 19.95 -0.11 15.21
N LEU A 117 19.23 -1.13 14.72
CA LEU A 117 17.90 -1.53 15.19
C LEU A 117 17.96 -2.60 16.29
N VAL A 118 19.13 -3.19 16.56
CA VAL A 118 19.33 -4.17 17.63
C VAL A 118 19.24 -3.46 18.98
N THR A 119 18.28 -3.87 19.81
CA THR A 119 18.00 -3.25 21.12
C THR A 119 18.34 -4.13 22.31
N SER A 120 18.48 -5.44 22.08
CA SER A 120 18.85 -6.43 23.09
C SER A 120 19.70 -7.51 22.46
N ILE A 121 20.65 -8.06 23.22
CA ILE A 121 21.52 -9.17 22.83
C ILE A 121 21.48 -10.19 23.97
N GLU A 122 21.17 -11.44 23.63
CA GLU A 122 21.21 -12.57 24.55
C GLU A 122 22.43 -13.45 24.22
N VAL A 123 23.25 -13.74 25.23
CA VAL A 123 24.45 -14.57 25.10
C VAL A 123 24.37 -15.69 26.12
N ASP A 124 24.41 -16.94 25.65
CA ASP A 124 24.50 -18.13 26.49
C ASP A 124 25.88 -18.77 26.28
N ASP A 125 26.83 -18.46 27.17
CA ASP A 125 28.20 -19.01 27.15
C ASP A 125 28.56 -19.61 28.53
N PRO A 126 28.68 -20.95 28.63
CA PRO A 126 28.94 -21.64 29.90
C PRO A 126 30.37 -21.43 30.44
N TYR A 127 31.26 -20.80 29.68
CA TYR A 127 32.67 -20.63 29.98
C TYR A 127 33.06 -19.22 30.39
N ILE A 128 32.15 -18.27 30.53
CA ILE A 128 32.47 -16.96 31.13
C ILE A 128 32.61 -17.11 32.65
N ARG A 129 33.82 -17.45 33.14
CA ARG A 129 34.06 -17.76 34.56
C ARG A 129 35.25 -17.02 35.17
N THR A 130 36.22 -16.62 34.36
CA THR A 130 37.49 -16.01 34.78
C THR A 130 37.62 -14.58 34.24
N ASP A 131 38.47 -13.76 34.86
CA ASP A 131 38.64 -12.34 34.50
C ASP A 131 39.05 -12.13 33.04
N PHE A 132 39.83 -13.06 32.48
CA PHE A 132 40.21 -13.01 31.06
C PHE A 132 39.01 -13.24 30.15
N GLN A 133 38.11 -14.17 30.51
CA GLN A 133 36.90 -14.48 29.76
C GLN A 133 35.86 -13.36 29.85
N VAL A 134 35.73 -12.72 31.02
CA VAL A 134 34.86 -11.54 31.17
C VAL A 134 35.36 -10.39 30.28
N ARG A 135 36.68 -10.20 30.17
CA ARG A 135 37.28 -9.18 29.29
C ARG A 135 37.10 -9.47 27.81
N LEU A 136 36.87 -10.72 27.41
CA LEU A 136 36.59 -11.09 26.02
C LEU A 136 35.18 -10.70 25.58
N CYS A 137 34.24 -10.52 26.53
CA CYS A 137 32.84 -10.16 26.25
C CYS A 137 32.51 -8.69 26.50
N GLY A 138 33.45 -7.90 27.03
CA GLY A 138 33.28 -6.48 27.37
C GLY A 138 33.76 -5.51 26.31
#